data_AF-A0A5Q4E9D8-F1
#
_entry.id   AF-A0A5Q4E9D8-F1
#
_cell.length_a   1.000
_cell.length_b   1.000
_cell.length_c   1.000
_cell.angle_alpha   90.00
_cell.angle_beta   90.00
_cell.angle_gamma   90.00
#
_symmetry.space_group_name_H-M   'P 1'
#
loop_
_entity.id
_entity.type
_entity.pdbx_description
1 polymer ?
#
loop_
_entity_poly.entity_id
_entity_poly.type
_entity_poly.pdbx_seq_one_letter_code
_entity_poly.pdbx_strand_id
1 'polypeptide(L)'
;MAGVPTPGLDLIKTFEGLSLQAYPDPKTGNLPITIGWGSTRDRNGRPFQLGDRITRQEADDLLLAQAANDYLAPQRNIPGWNNLNENQQGAILSFAYNLGARFYGARGFETISRVLRNQEWHNIEAALILYRNPGTNVEEGLLRRRLSEANVFLAGTPGVALSTAGQRYLAGGRTPVPGSNLSREAQTYLANRPTVVTGGGSTGNSTPPAPGSRLLRLTNPLTSGEDVRQVQQALVRWGASITTDGLFGPATRQAVEQFQRSQNLVADGIVGPQTWAFLQRTPTPPTPPTPPPPPLNRLLSLTNPFTIGDDVRTAQRALAQAGIAVVSDGIFGPATDRAVRQFQSSRGLVADGIIGPQTWARLQNQLSTPPPAPTPPPPTPPAQSTPTHIRVLRLATPFTRGDDVRIVQQAIARSGIPVVADGVFGPATDRAVRQFQARRGLTVDGIVGSQTRRALGV
;
A
#
# COMPACT_ATOMS: atom_id res chain seq x y z
N MET A 1 16.49 11.67 -35.85
CA MET A 1 15.78 11.65 -34.55
C MET A 1 14.38 11.07 -34.74
N ALA A 2 14.29 9.81 -35.18
CA ALA A 2 13.03 9.16 -35.50
C ALA A 2 12.44 8.46 -34.26
N GLY A 3 11.13 8.60 -34.04
CA GLY A 3 10.39 7.81 -33.05
C GLY A 3 9.95 8.52 -31.78
N VAL A 4 10.02 9.86 -31.70
CA VAL A 4 9.30 10.61 -30.65
C VAL A 4 7.84 10.77 -31.08
N PRO A 5 6.85 10.33 -30.27
CA PRO A 5 5.44 10.41 -30.64
C PRO A 5 4.96 11.87 -30.71
N THR A 6 4.45 12.28 -31.87
CA THR A 6 3.95 13.66 -32.10
C THR A 6 2.83 14.05 -31.12
N PRO A 7 1.84 13.18 -30.82
CA PRO A 7 0.79 13.50 -29.85
C PRO A 7 1.32 13.86 -28.45
N GLY A 8 2.47 13.31 -28.06
CA GLY A 8 3.11 13.64 -26.78
C GLY A 8 3.71 15.04 -26.78
N LEU A 9 4.34 15.45 -27.88
CA LEU A 9 4.90 16.79 -28.03
C LEU A 9 3.80 17.85 -28.02
N ASP A 10 2.67 17.59 -28.71
CA ASP A 10 1.53 18.51 -28.74
C ASP A 10 0.89 18.68 -27.35
N LEU A 11 0.76 17.59 -26.59
CA LEU A 11 0.32 17.65 -25.19
C LEU A 11 1.28 18.48 -24.34
N ILE A 12 2.59 18.23 -24.44
CA ILE A 12 3.59 19.01 -23.68
C ILE A 12 3.47 20.50 -24.02
N LYS A 13 3.45 20.88 -25.30
CA LYS A 13 3.30 22.29 -25.74
C LYS A 13 1.98 22.93 -25.30
N THR A 14 0.93 22.14 -25.07
CA THR A 14 -0.37 22.63 -24.58
C THR A 14 -0.33 23.04 -23.11
N PHE A 15 0.53 22.40 -22.30
CA PHE A 15 0.58 22.60 -20.85
C PHE A 15 1.85 23.30 -20.37
N GLU A 16 2.96 23.14 -21.07
CA GLU A 16 4.18 23.91 -20.84
C GLU A 16 4.04 25.27 -21.54
N GLY A 17 4.31 26.35 -20.81
CA GLY A 17 4.36 27.68 -21.42
C GLY A 17 5.62 27.84 -22.27
N LEU A 18 5.49 28.39 -23.47
CA LEU A 18 6.65 28.78 -24.27
C LEU A 18 7.23 30.09 -23.75
N SER A 19 8.50 30.06 -23.34
CA SER A 19 9.28 31.28 -23.12
C SER A 19 10.47 31.36 -24.08
N LEU A 20 10.48 32.35 -24.97
CA LEU A 20 11.61 32.58 -25.88
C LEU A 20 12.79 33.33 -25.22
N GLN A 21 12.59 33.77 -23.98
CA GLN A 21 13.62 34.42 -23.17
C GLN A 21 13.82 33.62 -21.88
N ALA A 22 15.08 33.44 -21.49
CA ALA A 22 15.44 32.77 -20.26
C ALA A 22 14.85 33.46 -19.03
N TYR A 23 14.20 32.70 -18.15
CA TYR A 23 13.58 33.18 -16.93
C TYR A 23 13.98 32.33 -15.72
N PRO A 24 14.06 32.91 -14.51
CA PRO A 24 14.33 32.16 -13.28
C PRO A 24 13.06 31.46 -12.76
N ASP A 25 13.19 30.38 -11.99
CA ASP A 25 12.06 29.77 -11.28
C ASP A 25 11.41 30.80 -10.33
N PRO A 26 10.12 31.14 -10.52
CA PRO A 26 9.44 32.17 -9.75
C PRO A 26 9.23 31.82 -8.26
N LYS A 27 9.43 30.56 -7.83
CA LYS A 27 9.26 30.15 -6.42
C LYS A 27 10.55 30.22 -5.58
N THR A 28 11.71 30.11 -6.21
CA THR A 28 13.01 30.05 -5.51
C THR A 28 13.87 31.29 -5.74
N GLY A 29 13.55 32.10 -6.76
CA GLY A 29 14.30 33.31 -7.08
C GLY A 29 15.73 33.08 -7.58
N ASN A 30 16.14 31.82 -7.79
CA ASN A 30 17.44 31.42 -8.35
C ASN A 30 17.36 29.99 -8.94
N LEU A 31 18.34 29.68 -9.81
CA LEU A 31 18.59 28.46 -10.61
C LEU A 31 17.69 27.21 -10.35
N PRO A 32 17.33 26.46 -11.41
CA PRO A 32 17.83 26.58 -12.77
C PRO A 32 17.10 27.64 -13.61
N ILE A 33 17.84 28.33 -14.48
CA ILE A 33 17.25 29.19 -15.51
C ILE A 33 16.56 28.29 -16.53
N THR A 34 15.32 28.66 -16.88
CA THR A 34 14.46 27.89 -17.79
C THR A 34 14.14 28.72 -19.03
N ILE A 35 14.05 28.06 -20.20
CA ILE A 35 13.70 28.67 -21.49
C ILE A 35 12.96 27.63 -22.35
N GLY A 36 12.35 28.07 -23.45
CA GLY A 36 11.62 27.21 -24.38
C GLY A 36 10.36 26.62 -23.72
N TRP A 37 10.20 25.31 -23.87
CA TRP A 37 9.10 24.53 -23.29
C TRP A 37 9.47 23.89 -21.94
N GLY A 38 10.32 24.55 -21.15
CA GLY A 38 10.78 24.05 -19.84
C GLY A 38 12.22 23.52 -19.79
N SER A 39 13.05 23.90 -20.77
CA SER A 39 14.45 23.46 -20.86
C SER A 39 15.37 24.26 -19.94
N THR A 40 16.24 23.57 -19.19
CA THR A 40 17.27 24.20 -18.33
C THR A 40 18.68 24.16 -18.90
N ARG A 41 18.86 23.41 -20.00
CA ARG A 41 20.14 23.23 -20.70
C ARG A 41 19.97 23.30 -22.21
N ASP A 42 20.98 23.82 -22.89
CA ASP A 42 21.05 23.89 -24.35
C ASP A 42 21.34 22.51 -25.00
N ARG A 43 21.42 22.48 -26.33
CA ARG A 43 21.70 21.26 -27.12
C ARG A 43 23.04 20.60 -26.82
N ASN A 44 23.97 21.31 -26.18
CA ASN A 44 25.29 20.82 -25.79
C ASN A 44 25.35 20.49 -24.28
N GLY A 45 24.21 20.55 -23.57
CA GLY A 45 24.12 20.30 -22.14
C GLY A 45 24.57 21.46 -21.25
N ARG A 46 24.81 22.65 -21.81
CA ARG A 46 25.21 23.84 -21.02
C ARG A 46 23.98 24.48 -20.37
N PRO A 47 24.03 24.86 -19.09
CA PRO A 47 22.90 25.54 -18.44
C PRO A 47 22.64 26.91 -19.08
N PHE A 48 21.36 27.25 -19.26
CA PHE A 48 20.97 28.58 -19.74
C PHE A 48 21.27 29.67 -18.71
N GLN A 49 21.46 30.89 -19.20
CA GLN A 49 21.77 32.08 -18.42
C GLN A 49 20.69 33.15 -18.61
N LEU A 50 20.54 34.03 -17.62
CA LEU A 50 19.65 35.19 -17.74
C LEU A 50 20.11 36.07 -18.90
N GLY A 51 19.19 36.36 -19.83
CA GLY A 51 19.48 37.11 -21.05
C GLY A 51 19.50 36.26 -22.31
N ASP A 52 19.62 34.93 -22.20
CA ASP A 52 19.56 34.02 -23.34
C ASP A 52 18.21 34.12 -24.06
N ARG A 53 18.26 34.02 -25.39
CA ARG A 53 17.10 34.05 -26.29
C ARG A 53 17.20 32.93 -27.30
N ILE A 54 16.05 32.35 -27.61
CA ILE A 54 15.92 31.34 -28.66
C ILE A 54 14.71 31.66 -29.54
N THR A 55 14.75 31.18 -30.77
CA THR A 55 13.60 31.15 -31.67
C THR A 55 12.62 30.06 -31.27
N ARG A 56 11.38 30.13 -31.78
CA ARG A 56 10.40 29.04 -31.61
C ARG A 56 10.91 27.72 -32.18
N GLN A 57 11.59 27.75 -33.33
CA GLN A 57 12.16 26.55 -33.92
C GLN A 57 13.22 25.92 -33.02
N GLU A 58 14.12 26.73 -32.47
CA GLU A 58 15.12 26.24 -31.51
C GLU A 58 14.48 25.70 -30.23
N ALA A 59 13.41 26.31 -29.73
CA ALA A 59 12.64 25.79 -28.60
C ALA A 59 12.00 24.43 -28.92
N ASP A 60 11.45 24.27 -30.12
CA ASP A 60 10.86 23.02 -30.59
C ASP A 60 11.93 21.92 -30.79
N ASP A 61 13.09 22.27 -31.33
CA ASP A 61 14.22 21.35 -31.51
C ASP A 61 14.80 20.89 -30.15
N LEU A 62 14.90 21.81 -29.18
CA LEU A 62 15.32 21.50 -27.81
C LEU A 62 14.33 20.55 -27.12
N LEU A 63 13.02 20.83 -27.24
CA LEU A 63 11.99 19.95 -26.70
C LEU A 63 12.07 18.56 -27.34
N LEU A 64 12.21 18.48 -28.67
CA LEU A 64 12.33 17.22 -29.39
C LEU A 64 13.55 16.43 -28.91
N ALA A 65 14.70 17.09 -28.77
CA ALA A 65 15.93 16.47 -28.29
C ALA A 65 15.80 15.97 -26.84
N GLN A 66 15.24 16.76 -25.93
CA GLN A 66 15.02 16.37 -24.53
C GLN A 66 14.03 15.23 -24.43
N ALA A 67 12.92 15.31 -25.16
CA ALA A 67 11.92 14.25 -25.21
C ALA A 67 12.55 12.93 -25.67
N ALA A 68 13.37 12.95 -26.73
CA ALA A 68 14.05 11.76 -27.25
C ALA A 68 15.08 11.19 -26.27
N ASN A 69 15.94 12.04 -25.71
CA ASN A 69 17.14 11.62 -25.00
C ASN A 69 16.89 11.35 -23.51
N ASP A 70 16.10 12.22 -22.87
CA ASP A 70 15.98 12.22 -21.40
C ASP A 70 14.70 11.54 -20.92
N TYR A 71 13.61 11.64 -21.70
CA TYR A 71 12.29 11.19 -21.27
C TYR A 71 11.80 9.92 -21.94
N LEU A 72 11.99 9.75 -23.25
CA LEU A 72 11.45 8.62 -24.00
C LEU A 72 12.19 7.32 -23.69
N ALA A 73 13.52 7.36 -23.58
CA ALA A 73 14.33 6.16 -23.38
C ALA A 73 13.92 5.35 -22.13
N PRO A 74 13.70 5.96 -20.93
CA PRO A 74 13.18 5.24 -19.78
C PRO A 74 11.80 4.60 -19.98
N GLN A 75 10.92 5.17 -20.82
CA GLN A 75 9.56 4.65 -21.02
C GLN A 75 9.55 3.34 -21.80
N ARG A 76 10.58 3.08 -22.61
CA ARG A 76 10.72 1.82 -23.36
C ARG A 76 10.85 0.60 -22.46
N ASN A 77 11.11 0.78 -21.16
CA ASN A 77 11.12 -0.29 -20.16
C ASN A 77 9.71 -0.72 -19.72
N ILE A 78 8.66 -0.01 -20.14
CA ILE A 78 7.28 -0.39 -19.85
C ILE A 78 6.93 -1.66 -20.64
N PRO A 79 6.44 -2.73 -19.99
CA PRO A 79 6.05 -3.95 -20.68
C PRO A 79 5.02 -3.71 -21.78
N GLY A 80 5.30 -4.24 -22.98
CA GLY A 80 4.45 -4.07 -24.15
C GLY A 80 4.56 -2.71 -24.85
N TRP A 81 5.57 -1.88 -24.52
CA TRP A 81 5.81 -0.57 -25.15
C TRP A 81 5.72 -0.59 -26.69
N ASN A 82 6.32 -1.59 -27.33
CA ASN A 82 6.35 -1.72 -28.79
C ASN A 82 4.97 -2.06 -29.41
N ASN A 83 4.01 -2.49 -28.60
CA ASN A 83 2.64 -2.77 -29.03
C ASN A 83 1.70 -1.57 -28.81
N LEU A 84 2.19 -0.51 -28.13
CA LEU A 84 1.42 0.71 -27.92
C LEU A 84 1.40 1.53 -29.21
N ASN A 85 0.23 2.11 -29.52
CA ASN A 85 0.12 3.06 -30.63
C ASN A 85 0.78 4.41 -30.30
N GLU A 86 0.94 5.27 -31.31
CA GLU A 86 1.62 6.56 -31.15
C GLU A 86 0.94 7.46 -30.11
N ASN A 87 -0.40 7.44 -30.01
CA ASN A 87 -1.14 8.23 -29.03
C ASN A 87 -0.85 7.77 -27.59
N GLN A 88 -0.83 6.45 -27.36
CA GLN A 88 -0.52 5.87 -26.05
C GLN A 88 0.91 6.19 -25.63
N GLN A 89 1.87 6.03 -26.53
CA GLN A 89 3.26 6.38 -26.29
C GLN A 89 3.42 7.89 -26.01
N GLY A 90 2.71 8.74 -26.77
CA GLY A 90 2.72 10.20 -26.60
C GLY A 90 2.14 10.66 -25.27
N ALA A 91 1.01 10.08 -24.84
CA ALA A 91 0.41 10.39 -23.55
C ALA A 91 1.32 10.00 -22.37
N ILE A 92 1.96 8.83 -22.43
CA ILE A 92 2.96 8.41 -21.43
C ILE A 92 4.15 9.38 -21.41
N LEU A 93 4.64 9.80 -22.57
CA LEU A 93 5.73 10.78 -22.69
C LEU A 93 5.35 12.12 -22.03
N SER A 94 4.16 12.67 -22.30
CA SER A 94 3.69 13.90 -21.66
C SER A 94 3.58 13.77 -20.13
N PHE A 95 3.10 12.62 -19.65
CA PHE A 95 3.01 12.33 -18.22
C PHE A 95 4.41 12.28 -17.57
N ALA A 96 5.35 11.59 -18.21
CA ALA A 96 6.75 11.50 -17.78
C ALA A 96 7.45 12.86 -17.80
N TYR A 97 7.19 13.71 -18.79
CA TYR A 97 7.75 15.06 -18.85
C TYR A 97 7.35 15.90 -17.63
N ASN A 98 6.10 15.76 -17.17
CA ASN A 98 5.59 16.52 -16.03
C ASN A 98 6.11 16.04 -14.67
N LEU A 99 6.19 14.72 -14.49
CA LEU A 99 6.40 14.12 -13.17
C LEU A 99 7.77 13.44 -13.02
N GLY A 100 8.55 13.40 -14.10
CA GLY A 100 9.89 12.83 -14.15
C GLY A 100 9.96 11.58 -15.03
N ALA A 101 11.06 11.48 -15.79
CA ALA A 101 11.28 10.41 -16.77
C ALA A 101 11.28 9.00 -16.17
N ARG A 102 11.55 8.83 -14.88
CA ARG A 102 11.67 7.51 -14.23
C ARG A 102 10.48 7.16 -13.35
N PHE A 103 9.29 7.63 -13.69
CA PHE A 103 8.09 7.37 -12.89
C PHE A 103 7.71 5.87 -12.86
N TYR A 104 7.94 5.14 -13.95
CA TYR A 104 7.53 3.73 -14.03
C TYR A 104 8.28 2.87 -13.01
N GLY A 105 7.54 2.25 -12.10
CA GLY A 105 8.08 1.46 -10.98
C GLY A 105 8.61 2.28 -9.81
N ALA A 106 8.56 3.61 -9.88
CA ALA A 106 8.94 4.47 -8.75
C ALA A 106 7.87 4.48 -7.65
N ARG A 107 8.30 4.79 -6.43
CA ARG A 107 7.41 4.97 -5.28
C ARG A 107 6.44 6.12 -5.52
N GLY A 108 5.16 5.92 -5.22
CA GLY A 108 4.07 6.87 -5.51
C GLY A 108 3.48 6.72 -6.92
N PHE A 109 4.06 5.86 -7.77
CA PHE A 109 3.59 5.58 -9.12
C PHE A 109 3.00 4.17 -9.29
N GLU A 110 2.68 3.48 -8.19
CA GLU A 110 2.31 2.07 -8.18
C GLU A 110 1.06 1.79 -9.03
N THR A 111 0.02 2.64 -8.89
CA THR A 111 -1.24 2.47 -9.61
C THR A 111 -1.07 2.60 -11.11
N ILE A 112 -0.44 3.68 -11.59
CA ILE A 112 -0.22 3.88 -13.02
C ILE A 112 0.77 2.85 -13.58
N SER A 113 1.81 2.50 -12.82
CA SER A 113 2.78 1.46 -13.22
C SER A 113 2.10 0.10 -13.39
N ARG A 114 1.16 -0.25 -12.51
CA ARG A 114 0.35 -1.47 -12.63
C ARG A 114 -0.56 -1.43 -13.85
N VAL A 115 -1.28 -0.34 -14.06
CA VAL A 115 -2.18 -0.18 -15.23
C VAL A 115 -1.41 -0.31 -16.55
N LEU A 116 -0.22 0.30 -16.63
CA LEU A 116 0.66 0.19 -17.79
C LEU A 116 1.23 -1.21 -17.96
N ARG A 117 1.71 -1.83 -16.88
CA ARG A 117 2.26 -3.20 -16.89
C ARG A 117 1.25 -4.24 -17.36
N ASN A 118 0.03 -4.14 -16.84
CA ASN A 118 -1.03 -5.13 -17.06
C ASN A 118 -1.93 -4.77 -18.25
N GLN A 119 -1.67 -3.65 -18.92
CA GLN A 119 -2.46 -3.16 -20.05
C GLN A 119 -3.95 -2.96 -19.74
N GLU A 120 -4.25 -2.47 -18.54
CA GLU A 120 -5.60 -2.27 -18.05
C GLU A 120 -6.18 -0.92 -18.50
N TRP A 121 -6.34 -0.72 -19.82
CA TRP A 121 -6.66 0.61 -20.37
C TRP A 121 -7.96 1.23 -19.86
N HIS A 122 -8.94 0.42 -19.45
CA HIS A 122 -10.16 0.88 -18.79
C HIS A 122 -9.90 1.63 -17.46
N ASN A 123 -8.75 1.43 -16.84
CA ASN A 123 -8.32 2.11 -15.61
C ASN A 123 -7.44 3.36 -15.85
N ILE A 124 -7.07 3.67 -17.10
CA ILE A 124 -6.05 4.69 -17.38
C ILE A 124 -6.47 6.09 -16.92
N GLU A 125 -7.74 6.47 -17.16
CA GLU A 125 -8.29 7.74 -16.71
C GLU A 125 -8.21 7.86 -15.18
N ALA A 126 -8.74 6.85 -14.48
CA ALA A 126 -8.78 6.82 -13.02
C ALA A 126 -7.36 6.80 -12.40
N ALA A 127 -6.39 6.19 -13.08
CA ALA A 127 -5.00 6.17 -12.64
C ALA A 127 -4.31 7.52 -12.82
N LEU A 128 -4.48 8.18 -13.98
CA LEU A 128 -3.82 9.44 -14.29
C LEU A 128 -4.31 10.59 -13.38
N ILE A 129 -5.61 10.67 -13.10
CA ILE A 129 -6.18 11.75 -12.27
C ILE A 129 -5.74 11.71 -10.80
N LEU A 130 -5.07 10.64 -10.34
CA LEU A 130 -4.46 10.62 -9.00
C LEU A 130 -3.34 11.66 -8.88
N TYR A 131 -2.67 11.99 -10.00
CA TYR A 131 -1.54 12.91 -10.06
C TYR A 131 -1.97 14.35 -10.38
N ARG A 132 -2.98 14.83 -9.66
CA ARG A 132 -3.53 16.19 -9.80
C ARG A 132 -3.20 17.14 -8.64
N ASN A 133 -2.54 16.66 -7.60
CA ASN A 133 -2.21 17.42 -6.39
C ASN A 133 -3.45 18.04 -5.67
N PRO A 134 -4.30 17.20 -5.05
CA PRO A 134 -5.57 17.65 -4.49
C PRO A 134 -5.46 18.76 -3.45
N GLY A 135 -6.36 19.74 -3.52
CA GLY A 135 -6.46 20.87 -2.60
C GLY A 135 -5.54 22.05 -2.93
N THR A 136 -4.67 21.92 -3.93
CA THR A 136 -3.73 22.99 -4.30
C THR A 136 -4.31 23.94 -5.35
N ASN A 137 -3.72 25.13 -5.46
CA ASN A 137 -4.09 26.12 -6.47
C ASN A 137 -3.77 25.68 -7.91
N VAL A 138 -3.02 24.58 -8.10
CA VAL A 138 -2.69 24.00 -9.40
C VAL A 138 -3.57 22.79 -9.75
N GLU A 139 -4.46 22.35 -8.86
CA GLU A 139 -5.24 21.12 -9.03
C GLU A 139 -6.08 21.13 -10.31
N GLU A 140 -6.78 22.23 -10.60
CA GLU A 140 -7.61 22.37 -11.82
C GLU A 140 -6.77 22.19 -13.09
N GLY A 141 -5.60 22.83 -13.16
CA GLY A 141 -4.70 22.76 -14.30
C GLY A 141 -4.14 21.35 -14.51
N LEU A 142 -3.74 20.69 -13.41
CA LEU A 142 -3.24 19.31 -13.46
C LEU A 142 -4.35 18.31 -13.78
N LEU A 143 -5.56 18.48 -13.26
CA LEU A 143 -6.72 17.64 -13.61
C LEU A 143 -6.99 17.70 -15.11
N ARG A 144 -6.99 18.91 -15.70
CA ARG A 144 -7.11 19.09 -17.15
C ARG A 144 -6.00 18.38 -17.91
N ARG A 145 -4.75 18.50 -17.47
CA ARG A 145 -3.60 17.80 -18.08
C ARG A 145 -3.78 16.30 -18.08
N ARG A 146 -4.10 15.71 -16.92
CA ARG A 146 -4.28 14.26 -16.76
C ARG A 146 -5.45 13.74 -17.61
N LEU A 147 -6.54 14.50 -17.73
CA LEU A 147 -7.67 14.13 -18.57
C LEU A 147 -7.38 14.27 -20.07
N SER A 148 -6.62 15.28 -20.50
CA SER A 148 -6.17 15.38 -21.89
C SER A 148 -5.20 14.25 -22.26
N GLU A 149 -4.29 13.88 -21.36
CA GLU A 149 -3.41 12.70 -21.54
C GLU A 149 -4.22 11.41 -21.61
N ALA A 150 -5.21 11.21 -20.73
CA ALA A 150 -6.12 10.05 -20.80
C ALA A 150 -6.92 10.03 -22.11
N ASN A 151 -7.42 11.18 -22.57
CA ASN A 151 -8.17 11.29 -23.81
C ASN A 151 -7.33 10.90 -25.03
N VAL A 152 -6.09 11.41 -25.11
CA VAL A 152 -5.15 11.05 -26.18
C VAL A 152 -4.79 9.56 -26.06
N PHE A 153 -4.44 9.07 -24.88
CA PHE A 153 -4.10 7.65 -24.69
C PHE A 153 -5.21 6.71 -25.19
N LEU A 154 -6.46 7.01 -24.85
CA LEU A 154 -7.61 6.20 -25.21
C LEU A 154 -8.04 6.37 -26.68
N ALA A 155 -7.64 7.46 -27.34
CA ALA A 155 -7.93 7.67 -28.75
C ALA A 155 -7.24 6.60 -29.61
N GLY A 156 -8.05 5.81 -30.32
CA GLY A 156 -7.56 4.68 -31.12
C GLY A 156 -7.22 3.43 -30.31
N THR A 157 -7.59 3.37 -29.02
CA THR A 157 -7.52 2.14 -28.21
C THR A 157 -8.86 1.38 -28.28
N PRO A 158 -8.91 0.16 -28.83
CA PRO A 158 -10.18 -0.58 -28.99
C PRO A 158 -10.90 -0.85 -27.66
N GLY A 159 -12.23 -0.68 -27.67
CA GLY A 159 -13.10 -1.11 -26.56
C GLY A 159 -13.02 -0.27 -25.28
N VAL A 160 -12.34 0.88 -25.31
CA VAL A 160 -12.24 1.83 -24.19
C VAL A 160 -12.27 3.26 -24.70
N ALA A 161 -12.82 4.17 -23.91
CA ALA A 161 -12.88 5.60 -24.21
C ALA A 161 -12.86 6.39 -22.90
N LEU A 162 -12.55 7.69 -22.99
CA LEU A 162 -12.67 8.59 -21.84
C LEU A 162 -14.12 8.56 -21.32
N SER A 163 -14.29 8.59 -20.00
CA SER A 163 -15.60 8.61 -19.37
C SER A 163 -16.43 9.81 -19.85
N THR A 164 -17.76 9.66 -19.87
CA THR A 164 -18.67 10.76 -20.23
C THR A 164 -18.47 11.97 -19.31
N ALA A 165 -18.12 11.75 -18.04
CA ALA A 165 -17.77 12.82 -17.11
C ALA A 165 -16.49 13.54 -17.55
N GLY A 166 -15.44 12.80 -17.93
CA GLY A 166 -14.19 13.37 -18.43
C GLY A 166 -14.37 14.14 -19.73
N GLN A 167 -15.15 13.60 -20.68
CA GLN A 167 -15.48 14.28 -21.94
C GLN A 167 -16.23 15.60 -21.70
N ARG A 168 -17.24 15.58 -20.80
CA ARG A 168 -17.98 16.78 -20.41
C ARG A 168 -17.10 17.82 -19.74
N TYR A 169 -16.17 17.40 -18.88
CA TYR A 169 -15.23 18.33 -18.26
C TYR A 169 -14.31 18.99 -19.29
N LEU A 170 -13.75 18.22 -20.22
CA LEU A 170 -12.87 18.76 -21.26
C LEU A 170 -13.60 19.69 -22.26
N ALA A 171 -14.88 19.43 -22.53
CA ALA A 171 -15.72 20.27 -23.39
C ALA A 171 -16.36 21.46 -22.67
N GLY A 172 -16.46 21.40 -21.35
CA GLY A 172 -17.16 22.38 -20.52
C GLY A 172 -16.38 23.67 -20.31
N GLY A 173 -17.10 24.70 -19.85
CA GLY A 173 -16.51 25.91 -19.33
C GLY A 173 -15.73 25.67 -18.02
N ARG A 174 -15.11 26.73 -17.51
CA ARG A 174 -14.45 26.72 -16.19
C ARG A 174 -15.15 27.70 -15.28
N THR A 175 -16.36 27.34 -14.88
CA THR A 175 -17.21 28.22 -14.07
C THR A 175 -16.58 28.36 -12.68
N PRO A 176 -16.10 29.56 -12.27
CA PRO A 176 -15.45 29.73 -10.98
C PRO A 176 -16.42 29.47 -9.83
N VAL A 177 -15.93 28.87 -8.75
CA VAL A 177 -16.68 28.67 -7.51
C VAL A 177 -16.01 29.50 -6.41
N PRO A 178 -16.72 30.45 -5.77
CA PRO A 178 -16.15 31.26 -4.69
C PRO A 178 -15.53 30.40 -3.59
N GLY A 179 -14.30 30.72 -3.19
CA GLY A 179 -13.57 29.99 -2.14
C GLY A 179 -13.02 28.62 -2.55
N SER A 180 -13.08 28.25 -3.82
CA SER A 180 -12.58 26.97 -4.34
C SER A 180 -11.49 27.19 -5.40
N ASN A 181 -10.46 26.32 -5.36
CA ASN A 181 -9.45 26.23 -6.42
C ASN A 181 -9.96 25.47 -7.66
N LEU A 182 -11.13 24.85 -7.57
CA LEU A 182 -11.75 24.05 -8.62
C LEU A 182 -12.99 24.72 -9.20
N SER A 183 -13.17 24.56 -10.51
CA SER A 183 -14.39 24.93 -11.23
C SER A 183 -15.58 24.03 -10.85
N ARG A 184 -16.80 24.48 -11.13
CA ARG A 184 -18.02 23.67 -10.93
C ARG A 184 -17.94 22.37 -11.73
N GLU A 185 -17.42 22.45 -12.95
CA GLU A 185 -17.23 21.33 -13.85
C GLU A 185 -16.20 20.34 -13.30
N ALA A 186 -15.08 20.82 -12.74
CA ALA A 186 -14.10 19.96 -12.09
C ALA A 186 -14.66 19.27 -10.84
N GLN A 187 -15.40 19.99 -10.00
CA GLN A 187 -16.06 19.40 -8.83
C GLN A 187 -17.06 18.31 -9.25
N THR A 188 -17.86 18.59 -10.29
CA THR A 188 -18.81 17.64 -10.87
C THR A 188 -18.10 16.41 -11.42
N TYR A 189 -16.99 16.60 -12.13
CA TYR A 189 -16.16 15.49 -12.59
C TYR A 189 -15.66 14.66 -11.42
N LEU A 190 -15.03 15.29 -10.42
CA LEU A 190 -14.40 14.58 -9.30
C LEU A 190 -15.41 13.81 -8.44
N ALA A 191 -16.66 14.28 -8.34
CA ALA A 191 -17.74 13.58 -7.66
C ALA A 191 -18.20 12.32 -8.41
N ASN A 192 -18.10 12.32 -9.75
CA ASN A 192 -18.60 11.25 -10.63
C ASN A 192 -17.46 10.49 -11.34
N ARG A 193 -16.22 10.69 -10.89
CA ARG A 193 -15.02 10.17 -11.57
C ARG A 193 -14.99 8.65 -11.56
N PRO A 194 -14.42 8.01 -12.59
CA PRO A 194 -14.12 6.59 -12.52
C PRO A 194 -13.12 6.33 -11.39
N THR A 195 -13.27 5.19 -10.73
CA THR A 195 -12.31 4.68 -9.75
C THR A 195 -11.55 3.51 -10.36
N VAL A 196 -10.31 3.31 -9.90
CA VAL A 196 -9.48 2.21 -10.38
C VAL A 196 -10.09 0.90 -9.92
N VAL A 197 -10.51 0.06 -10.86
CA VAL A 197 -11.11 -1.25 -10.58
C VAL A 197 -10.01 -2.31 -10.69
N THR A 198 -9.69 -2.97 -9.59
CA THR A 198 -8.77 -4.12 -9.61
C THR A 198 -9.53 -5.36 -10.05
N GLY A 199 -9.60 -5.58 -11.38
CA GLY A 199 -10.23 -6.74 -12.00
C GLY A 199 -10.74 -6.51 -13.42
N GLY A 200 -9.84 -6.60 -14.42
CA GLY A 200 -10.06 -7.11 -15.79
C GLY A 200 -10.96 -6.37 -16.80
N GLY A 201 -10.32 -5.65 -17.74
CA GLY A 201 -10.32 -5.86 -19.21
C GLY A 201 -11.62 -6.08 -20.00
N SER A 202 -11.74 -5.33 -21.11
CA SER A 202 -12.89 -5.14 -22.01
C SER A 202 -13.14 -6.23 -23.08
N THR A 203 -14.38 -6.21 -23.58
CA THR A 203 -15.12 -6.87 -24.69
C THR A 203 -14.41 -7.64 -25.82
N GLY A 204 -14.95 -8.85 -26.13
CA GLY A 204 -14.86 -9.54 -27.42
C GLY A 204 -15.57 -10.91 -27.39
N ASN A 205 -16.65 -11.08 -28.17
CA ASN A 205 -17.55 -12.26 -28.15
C ASN A 205 -16.86 -13.59 -28.51
N SER A 206 -16.74 -14.52 -27.55
CA SER A 206 -17.05 -15.97 -27.66
C SER A 206 -16.58 -16.70 -26.40
N THR A 207 -17.46 -17.52 -25.83
CA THR A 207 -17.38 -18.21 -24.52
C THR A 207 -17.91 -17.38 -23.35
N PRO A 208 -18.91 -17.88 -22.58
CA PRO A 208 -19.39 -17.19 -21.39
C PRO A 208 -18.22 -16.91 -20.44
N PRO A 209 -18.09 -15.69 -19.88
CA PRO A 209 -17.08 -15.43 -18.87
C PRO A 209 -17.23 -16.45 -17.75
N ALA A 210 -16.16 -17.21 -17.47
CA ALA A 210 -16.11 -18.05 -16.29
C ALA A 210 -16.43 -17.18 -15.07
N PRO A 211 -17.26 -17.62 -14.11
CA PRO A 211 -17.63 -16.73 -13.02
C PRO A 211 -16.38 -16.33 -12.22
N GLY A 212 -16.41 -15.15 -11.62
CA GLY A 212 -15.23 -14.52 -10.99
C GLY A 212 -14.25 -13.85 -11.95
N SER A 213 -14.46 -13.91 -13.28
CA SER A 213 -13.67 -13.16 -14.26
C SER A 213 -14.08 -11.68 -14.37
N ARG A 214 -15.27 -11.32 -13.90
CA ARG A 214 -15.76 -9.93 -13.74
C ARG A 214 -16.54 -9.78 -12.43
N LEU A 215 -16.62 -8.55 -11.91
CA LEU A 215 -17.38 -8.23 -10.71
C LEU A 215 -18.89 -8.27 -10.99
N LEU A 216 -19.63 -9.14 -10.33
CA LEU A 216 -21.10 -9.16 -10.39
C LEU A 216 -21.68 -8.37 -9.23
N ARG A 217 -22.54 -7.39 -9.51
CA ARG A 217 -23.15 -6.53 -8.50
C ARG A 217 -24.52 -6.04 -8.95
N LEU A 218 -25.31 -5.51 -8.03
CA LEU A 218 -26.54 -4.82 -8.38
C LEU A 218 -26.20 -3.53 -9.16
N THR A 219 -26.71 -3.41 -10.38
CA THR A 219 -26.53 -2.26 -11.27
C THR A 219 -27.86 -1.86 -11.88
N ASN A 220 -27.93 -0.71 -12.56
CA ASN A 220 -29.05 -0.35 -13.41
C ASN A 220 -28.54 -0.02 -14.83
N PRO A 221 -28.86 -0.82 -15.88
CA PRO A 221 -29.68 -2.04 -15.84
C PRO A 221 -29.05 -3.17 -15.00
N LEU A 222 -29.86 -4.11 -14.53
CA LEU A 222 -29.40 -5.22 -13.69
C LEU A 222 -28.27 -6.00 -14.39
N THR A 223 -27.21 -6.31 -13.65
CA THR A 223 -26.15 -7.17 -14.15
C THR A 223 -26.76 -8.53 -14.45
N SER A 224 -26.67 -8.99 -15.69
CA SER A 224 -27.25 -10.26 -16.14
C SER A 224 -26.19 -11.14 -16.81
N GLY A 225 -26.44 -12.44 -16.90
CA GLY A 225 -25.57 -13.38 -17.60
C GLY A 225 -25.53 -14.79 -17.00
N GLU A 226 -24.85 -15.69 -17.68
CA GLU A 226 -24.68 -17.08 -17.25
C GLU A 226 -23.80 -17.21 -15.99
N ASP A 227 -22.86 -16.30 -15.81
CA ASP A 227 -22.05 -16.17 -14.61
C ASP A 227 -22.86 -15.74 -13.39
N VAL A 228 -23.87 -14.87 -13.56
CA VAL A 228 -24.84 -14.53 -12.52
C VAL A 228 -25.63 -15.78 -12.11
N ARG A 229 -26.08 -16.58 -13.08
CA ARG A 229 -26.81 -17.83 -12.84
C ARG A 229 -25.96 -18.84 -12.05
N GLN A 230 -24.69 -18.99 -12.40
CA GLN A 230 -23.75 -19.86 -11.68
C GLN A 230 -23.50 -19.41 -10.24
N VAL A 231 -23.44 -18.10 -9.98
CA VAL A 231 -23.36 -17.58 -8.60
C VAL A 231 -24.66 -17.86 -7.84
N GLN A 232 -25.82 -17.63 -8.44
CA GLN A 232 -27.09 -17.95 -7.80
C GLN A 232 -27.19 -19.44 -7.43
N GLN A 233 -26.75 -20.35 -8.31
CA GLN A 233 -26.68 -21.79 -8.01
C GLN A 233 -25.72 -22.12 -6.86
N ALA A 234 -24.54 -21.48 -6.82
CA ALA A 234 -23.60 -21.67 -5.72
C ALA A 234 -24.19 -21.16 -4.39
N LEU A 235 -24.85 -20.00 -4.39
CA LEU A 235 -25.51 -19.45 -3.20
C LEU A 235 -26.62 -20.38 -2.69
N VAL A 236 -27.41 -20.99 -3.58
CA VAL A 236 -28.41 -22.01 -3.21
C VAL A 236 -27.74 -23.23 -2.56
N ARG A 237 -26.60 -23.70 -3.07
CA ARG A 237 -25.79 -24.77 -2.44
C ARG A 237 -25.30 -24.40 -1.04
N TRP A 238 -25.05 -23.11 -0.79
CA TRP A 238 -24.69 -22.56 0.52
C TRP A 238 -25.90 -22.23 1.41
N GLY A 239 -27.13 -22.59 0.98
CA GLY A 239 -28.35 -22.48 1.78
C GLY A 239 -29.18 -21.21 1.55
N ALA A 240 -28.86 -20.40 0.52
CA ALA A 240 -29.65 -19.20 0.20
C ALA A 240 -30.94 -19.54 -0.57
N SER A 241 -32.06 -18.94 -0.17
CA SER A 241 -33.35 -19.07 -0.85
C SER A 241 -33.56 -17.96 -1.89
N ILE A 242 -33.01 -18.11 -3.10
CA ILE A 242 -33.14 -17.15 -4.22
C ILE A 242 -33.47 -17.85 -5.54
N THR A 243 -34.10 -17.13 -6.47
CA THR A 243 -34.35 -17.60 -7.84
C THR A 243 -33.06 -17.56 -8.68
N THR A 244 -32.79 -18.61 -9.46
CA THR A 244 -31.62 -18.70 -10.35
C THR A 244 -31.96 -18.27 -11.79
N ASP A 245 -32.38 -17.02 -11.95
CA ASP A 245 -32.85 -16.45 -13.22
C ASP A 245 -31.71 -15.90 -14.12
N GLY A 246 -30.50 -15.73 -13.59
CA GLY A 246 -29.38 -15.10 -14.26
C GLY A 246 -29.40 -13.56 -14.21
N LEU A 247 -30.20 -12.98 -13.30
CA LEU A 247 -30.28 -11.54 -13.04
C LEU A 247 -29.77 -11.20 -11.63
N PHE A 248 -28.82 -10.27 -11.54
CA PHE A 248 -28.23 -9.85 -10.28
C PHE A 248 -29.11 -8.74 -9.67
N GLY A 249 -30.29 -9.16 -9.21
CA GLY A 249 -31.26 -8.30 -8.52
C GLY A 249 -30.97 -8.12 -7.03
N PRO A 250 -31.81 -7.34 -6.33
CA PRO A 250 -31.67 -7.08 -4.89
C PRO A 250 -31.59 -8.36 -4.04
N ALA A 251 -32.37 -9.41 -4.37
CA ALA A 251 -32.34 -10.69 -3.68
C ALA A 251 -30.98 -11.41 -3.86
N THR A 252 -30.44 -11.42 -5.08
CA THR A 252 -29.10 -11.97 -5.38
C THR A 252 -28.02 -11.20 -4.62
N ARG A 253 -28.08 -9.86 -4.60
CA ARG A 253 -27.16 -9.01 -3.81
C ARG A 253 -27.23 -9.35 -2.32
N GLN A 254 -28.43 -9.48 -1.76
CA GLN A 254 -28.62 -9.80 -0.35
C GLN A 254 -28.07 -11.18 0.02
N ALA A 255 -28.29 -12.18 -0.83
CA ALA A 255 -27.72 -13.51 -0.64
C ALA A 255 -26.18 -13.51 -0.71
N VAL A 256 -25.60 -12.72 -1.62
CA VAL A 256 -24.13 -12.53 -1.70
C VAL A 256 -23.58 -11.87 -0.44
N GLU A 257 -24.23 -10.82 0.08
CA GLU A 257 -23.82 -10.21 1.35
C GLU A 257 -23.87 -11.21 2.51
N GLN A 258 -24.93 -12.01 2.60
CA GLN A 258 -25.07 -13.02 3.66
C GLN A 258 -23.99 -14.09 3.57
N PHE A 259 -23.69 -14.57 2.36
CA PHE A 259 -22.60 -15.49 2.11
C PHE A 259 -21.24 -14.87 2.48
N GLN A 260 -20.98 -13.63 2.06
CA GLN A 260 -19.75 -12.93 2.41
C GLN A 260 -19.59 -12.79 3.92
N ARG A 261 -20.65 -12.41 4.65
CA ARG A 261 -20.64 -12.37 6.13
C ARG A 261 -20.31 -13.74 6.72
N SER A 262 -20.90 -14.83 6.21
CA SER A 262 -20.67 -16.18 6.74
C SER A 262 -19.25 -16.69 6.48
N GLN A 263 -18.57 -16.17 5.46
CA GLN A 263 -17.19 -16.51 5.11
C GLN A 263 -16.14 -15.49 5.63
N ASN A 264 -16.54 -14.53 6.47
CA ASN A 264 -15.69 -13.42 6.93
C ASN A 264 -15.07 -12.58 5.78
N LEU A 265 -15.80 -12.45 4.67
CA LEU A 265 -15.48 -11.54 3.58
C LEU A 265 -16.16 -10.19 3.79
N VAL A 266 -15.69 -9.16 3.07
CA VAL A 266 -16.38 -7.86 3.02
C VAL A 266 -17.78 -8.06 2.43
N ALA A 267 -18.82 -7.78 3.21
CA ALA A 267 -20.21 -7.98 2.83
C ALA A 267 -20.78 -6.81 2.01
N ASP A 268 -20.17 -6.57 0.85
CA ASP A 268 -20.52 -5.47 -0.06
C ASP A 268 -21.61 -5.84 -1.07
N GLY A 269 -21.97 -7.13 -1.16
CA GLY A 269 -22.95 -7.65 -2.10
C GLY A 269 -22.40 -7.75 -3.53
N ILE A 270 -21.07 -7.78 -3.67
CA ILE A 270 -20.35 -7.86 -4.94
C ILE A 270 -19.63 -9.21 -5.05
N VAL A 271 -19.89 -9.93 -6.13
CA VAL A 271 -19.19 -11.17 -6.43
C VAL A 271 -17.97 -10.87 -7.27
N GLY A 272 -16.83 -10.67 -6.60
CA GLY A 272 -15.51 -10.64 -7.23
C GLY A 272 -14.79 -11.99 -7.18
N PRO A 273 -13.53 -12.04 -7.66
CA PRO A 273 -12.73 -13.26 -7.70
C PRO A 273 -12.62 -13.97 -6.35
N GLN A 274 -12.51 -13.20 -5.25
CA GLN A 274 -12.45 -13.77 -3.89
C GLN A 274 -13.80 -14.36 -3.47
N THR A 275 -14.89 -13.60 -3.57
CA THR A 275 -16.25 -14.09 -3.28
C THR A 275 -16.56 -15.35 -4.10
N TRP A 276 -16.18 -15.36 -5.37
CA TRP A 276 -16.36 -16.52 -6.25
C TRP A 276 -15.50 -17.73 -5.86
N ALA A 277 -14.23 -17.54 -5.52
CA ALA A 277 -13.36 -18.63 -5.07
C ALA A 277 -13.90 -19.31 -3.79
N PHE A 278 -14.56 -18.55 -2.91
CA PHE A 278 -15.25 -19.12 -1.74
C PHE A 278 -16.55 -19.83 -2.13
N LEU A 279 -17.35 -19.27 -3.03
CA LEU A 279 -18.61 -19.89 -3.51
C LEU A 279 -18.39 -21.27 -4.14
N GLN A 280 -17.23 -21.49 -4.77
CA GLN A 280 -16.84 -22.77 -5.36
C GLN A 280 -16.53 -23.86 -4.34
N ARG A 281 -16.29 -23.52 -3.07
CA ARG A 281 -16.05 -24.50 -2.02
C ARG A 281 -17.34 -25.21 -1.64
N THR A 282 -17.21 -26.37 -1.02
CA THR A 282 -18.32 -27.08 -0.40
C THR A 282 -18.52 -26.58 1.04
N PRO A 283 -19.78 -26.36 1.48
CA PRO A 283 -20.05 -26.00 2.86
C PRO A 283 -19.52 -27.06 3.83
N THR A 284 -18.57 -26.70 4.68
CA THR A 284 -18.17 -27.50 5.84
C THR A 284 -19.16 -27.24 6.99
N PRO A 285 -19.63 -28.27 7.72
CA PRO A 285 -20.53 -28.06 8.86
C PRO A 285 -19.89 -27.13 9.91
N PRO A 286 -20.63 -26.19 10.51
CA PRO A 286 -20.02 -25.11 11.28
C PRO A 286 -19.59 -25.55 12.69
N THR A 287 -18.44 -25.05 13.13
CA THR A 287 -18.13 -24.80 14.55
C THR A 287 -18.31 -23.28 14.82
N PRO A 288 -18.91 -22.86 15.95
CA PRO A 288 -19.39 -21.47 16.11
C PRO A 288 -18.29 -20.47 16.48
N PRO A 289 -18.22 -19.25 15.86
CA PRO A 289 -17.30 -18.18 16.26
C PRO A 289 -17.96 -16.93 16.91
N THR A 290 -17.19 -16.22 17.72
CA THR A 290 -17.49 -15.00 18.54
C THR A 290 -17.28 -13.67 17.76
N PRO A 291 -17.90 -12.52 18.14
CA PRO A 291 -17.95 -11.28 17.34
C PRO A 291 -16.78 -10.27 17.57
N PRO A 292 -16.56 -9.27 16.67
CA PRO A 292 -15.41 -8.33 16.69
C PRO A 292 -15.63 -7.04 17.53
N PRO A 293 -14.55 -6.32 17.96
CA PRO A 293 -14.63 -5.17 18.90
C PRO A 293 -14.78 -3.76 18.26
N PRO A 294 -15.19 -2.72 19.04
CA PRO A 294 -15.55 -1.37 18.57
C PRO A 294 -14.36 -0.38 18.38
N PRO A 295 -14.55 0.81 17.75
CA PRO A 295 -13.47 1.78 17.47
C PRO A 295 -13.10 2.68 18.66
N LEU A 296 -11.88 3.25 18.63
CA LEU A 296 -11.22 3.88 19.78
C LEU A 296 -11.14 5.42 19.74
N ASN A 297 -11.76 6.08 20.73
CA ASN A 297 -11.79 7.54 20.89
C ASN A 297 -10.94 8.07 22.08
N ARG A 298 -9.89 7.36 22.53
CA ARG A 298 -8.98 7.89 23.57
C ARG A 298 -7.52 7.45 23.41
N LEU A 299 -6.59 8.29 23.90
CA LEU A 299 -5.16 8.00 23.99
C LEU A 299 -4.92 6.83 24.94
N LEU A 300 -4.12 5.83 24.52
CA LEU A 300 -3.72 4.72 25.39
C LEU A 300 -2.28 4.93 25.85
N SER A 301 -2.05 4.94 27.16
CA SER A 301 -0.72 5.11 27.73
C SER A 301 -0.62 4.41 29.09
N LEU A 302 0.60 4.36 29.62
CA LEU A 302 0.83 3.87 30.96
C LEU A 302 0.29 4.88 31.99
N THR A 303 -0.76 4.51 32.71
CA THR A 303 -1.41 5.32 33.77
C THR A 303 -1.44 4.57 35.10
N ASN A 304 -1.79 5.25 36.21
CA ASN A 304 -2.05 4.61 37.50
C ASN A 304 -3.45 5.03 38.01
N PRO A 305 -4.46 4.14 38.06
CA PRO A 305 -4.40 2.72 37.69
C PRO A 305 -4.17 2.52 36.17
N PHE A 306 -3.73 1.32 35.78
CA PHE A 306 -3.41 1.01 34.38
C PHE A 306 -4.64 1.20 33.48
N THR A 307 -4.41 1.71 32.27
CA THR A 307 -5.45 1.82 31.26
C THR A 307 -5.85 0.41 30.81
N ILE A 308 -7.12 0.05 30.93
CA ILE A 308 -7.65 -1.27 30.56
C ILE A 308 -8.79 -1.16 29.55
N GLY A 309 -9.00 -2.21 28.74
CA GLY A 309 -10.14 -2.35 27.83
C GLY A 309 -9.84 -3.20 26.59
N ASP A 310 -10.88 -3.52 25.81
CA ASP A 310 -10.76 -4.25 24.53
C ASP A 310 -9.97 -3.47 23.49
N ASP A 311 -9.93 -2.17 23.70
CA ASP A 311 -9.24 -1.17 22.97
C ASP A 311 -7.71 -1.31 23.11
N VAL A 312 -7.23 -1.54 24.34
CA VAL A 312 -5.86 -1.95 24.66
C VAL A 312 -5.53 -3.34 24.11
N ARG A 313 -6.46 -4.29 24.23
CA ARG A 313 -6.28 -5.66 23.73
C ARG A 313 -6.07 -5.67 22.22
N THR A 314 -6.80 -4.82 21.50
CA THR A 314 -6.67 -4.64 20.05
C THR A 314 -5.31 -4.05 19.69
N ALA A 315 -4.79 -3.09 20.48
CA ALA A 315 -3.45 -2.53 20.27
C ALA A 315 -2.34 -3.56 20.48
N GLN A 316 -2.46 -4.36 21.53
CA GLN A 316 -1.52 -5.43 21.82
C GLN A 316 -1.49 -6.50 20.71
N ARG A 317 -2.65 -6.85 20.14
CA ARG A 317 -2.70 -7.78 18.99
C ARG A 317 -2.00 -7.20 17.76
N ALA A 318 -2.23 -5.92 17.46
CA ALA A 318 -1.58 -5.25 16.33
C ALA A 318 -0.06 -5.14 16.52
N LEU A 319 0.40 -4.88 17.75
CA LEU A 319 1.82 -4.90 18.12
C LEU A 319 2.43 -6.30 17.93
N ALA A 320 1.74 -7.36 18.37
CA ALA A 320 2.17 -8.75 18.17
C ALA A 320 2.30 -9.11 16.68
N GLN A 321 1.35 -8.69 15.85
CA GLN A 321 1.40 -8.87 14.40
C GLN A 321 2.51 -8.05 13.73
N ALA A 322 2.88 -6.91 14.30
CA ALA A 322 4.02 -6.12 13.87
C ALA A 322 5.38 -6.75 14.23
N GLY A 323 5.38 -7.96 14.80
CA GLY A 323 6.58 -8.67 15.25
C GLY A 323 7.08 -8.22 16.62
N ILE A 324 6.28 -7.47 17.38
CA ILE A 324 6.67 -6.96 18.70
C ILE A 324 6.04 -7.82 19.77
N ALA A 325 6.87 -8.48 20.57
CA ALA A 325 6.41 -9.36 21.63
C ALA A 325 5.63 -8.58 22.70
N VAL A 326 4.33 -8.82 22.79
CA VAL A 326 3.44 -8.28 23.81
C VAL A 326 2.29 -9.25 24.09
N VAL A 327 1.86 -9.34 25.34
CA VAL A 327 0.69 -10.16 25.73
C VAL A 327 -0.58 -9.36 25.45
N SER A 328 -1.58 -9.99 24.81
CA SER A 328 -2.86 -9.36 24.48
C SER A 328 -3.91 -9.56 25.58
N ASP A 329 -3.62 -9.07 26.78
CA ASP A 329 -4.42 -9.23 28.00
C ASP A 329 -5.45 -8.10 28.22
N GLY A 330 -5.40 -7.03 27.41
CA GLY A 330 -6.27 -5.86 27.53
C GLY A 330 -5.84 -4.87 28.61
N ILE A 331 -4.60 -4.96 29.09
CA ILE A 331 -4.04 -4.11 30.15
C ILE A 331 -2.82 -3.33 29.64
N PHE A 332 -2.88 -1.99 29.69
CA PHE A 332 -1.81 -1.10 29.26
C PHE A 332 -0.84 -0.90 30.42
N GLY A 333 -0.15 -1.99 30.75
CA GLY A 333 0.93 -1.98 31.73
C GLY A 333 2.29 -1.63 31.11
N PRO A 334 3.37 -1.64 31.91
CA PRO A 334 4.71 -1.27 31.45
C PRO A 334 5.25 -2.12 30.29
N ALA A 335 4.75 -3.35 30.10
CA ALA A 335 5.10 -4.19 28.96
C ALA A 335 4.48 -3.67 27.65
N THR A 336 3.23 -3.22 27.71
CA THR A 336 2.52 -2.60 26.60
C THR A 336 3.15 -1.25 26.24
N ASP A 337 3.51 -0.42 27.23
CA ASP A 337 4.26 0.85 26.99
C ASP A 337 5.59 0.61 26.27
N ARG A 338 6.39 -0.37 26.69
CA ARG A 338 7.65 -0.71 26.01
C ARG A 338 7.43 -1.22 24.59
N ALA A 339 6.41 -2.06 24.38
CA ALA A 339 6.05 -2.54 23.05
C ALA A 339 5.63 -1.38 22.14
N VAL A 340 4.90 -0.40 22.67
CA VAL A 340 4.51 0.82 21.95
C VAL A 340 5.72 1.69 21.62
N ARG A 341 6.66 1.90 22.56
CA ARG A 341 7.89 2.67 22.29
C ARG A 341 8.80 1.98 21.27
N GLN A 342 8.90 0.65 21.34
CA GLN A 342 9.64 -0.15 20.36
C GLN A 342 8.99 -0.04 18.99
N PHE A 343 7.66 -0.12 18.93
CA PHE A 343 6.92 0.07 17.70
C PHE A 343 7.15 1.47 17.14
N GLN A 344 6.97 2.50 17.94
CA GLN A 344 7.17 3.89 17.57
C GLN A 344 8.60 4.11 17.03
N SER A 345 9.61 3.66 17.75
CA SER A 345 11.02 3.74 17.33
C SER A 345 11.26 3.02 16.00
N SER A 346 10.73 1.79 15.85
CA SER A 346 10.88 0.99 14.63
C SER A 346 10.21 1.62 13.40
N ARG A 347 9.28 2.55 13.63
CA ARG A 347 8.49 3.23 12.58
C ARG A 347 8.81 4.72 12.46
N GLY A 348 9.89 5.20 13.09
CA GLY A 348 10.32 6.59 13.02
C GLY A 348 9.36 7.58 13.69
N LEU A 349 8.56 7.13 14.66
CA LEU A 349 7.72 7.96 15.50
C LEU A 349 8.48 8.34 16.79
N VAL A 350 8.03 9.39 17.46
CA VAL A 350 8.49 9.72 18.82
C VAL A 350 8.12 8.56 19.74
N ALA A 351 9.12 7.96 20.39
CA ALA A 351 8.96 6.81 21.27
C ALA A 351 8.48 7.23 22.68
N ASP A 352 7.34 7.93 22.71
CA ASP A 352 6.74 8.52 23.91
C ASP A 352 5.84 7.54 24.70
N GLY A 353 5.60 6.33 24.17
CA GLY A 353 4.83 5.26 24.83
C GLY A 353 3.33 5.49 24.81
N ILE A 354 2.87 6.52 24.09
CA ILE A 354 1.46 6.88 23.96
C ILE A 354 0.95 6.36 22.62
N ILE A 355 -0.14 5.58 22.61
CA ILE A 355 -0.87 5.28 21.39
C ILE A 355 -1.85 6.43 21.13
N GLY A 356 -1.33 7.44 20.44
CA GLY A 356 -2.12 8.52 19.86
C GLY A 356 -2.51 8.24 18.40
N PRO A 357 -3.21 9.18 17.73
CA PRO A 357 -3.72 8.98 16.38
C PRO A 357 -2.68 8.51 15.35
N GLN A 358 -1.44 9.03 15.44
CA GLN A 358 -0.34 8.66 14.55
C GLN A 358 0.15 7.23 14.79
N THR A 359 0.32 6.84 16.06
CA THR A 359 0.69 5.48 16.44
C THR A 359 -0.42 4.49 16.09
N TRP A 360 -1.69 4.90 16.22
CA TRP A 360 -2.83 4.06 15.86
C TRP A 360 -2.91 3.78 14.36
N ALA A 361 -2.75 4.81 13.51
CA ALA A 361 -2.75 4.66 12.07
C ALA A 361 -1.67 3.66 11.60
N ARG A 362 -0.50 3.66 12.27
CA ARG A 362 0.58 2.72 11.96
C ARG A 362 0.29 1.29 12.41
N LEU A 363 -0.34 1.09 13.56
CA LEU A 363 -0.75 -0.23 14.06
C LEU A 363 -1.87 -0.84 13.21
N GLN A 364 -2.84 -0.04 12.76
CA GLN A 364 -3.94 -0.51 11.90
C GLN A 364 -3.45 -1.04 10.55
N ASN A 365 -2.41 -0.43 9.98
CA ASN A 365 -1.78 -0.93 8.75
C ASN A 365 -1.16 -2.33 8.91
N GLN A 366 -0.90 -2.82 10.14
CA GLN A 366 -0.42 -4.18 10.39
C GLN A 366 -1.57 -5.22 10.43
N LEU A 367 -2.77 -4.79 10.81
CA LEU A 367 -3.99 -5.60 10.75
C LEU A 367 -4.51 -5.77 9.30
N SER A 368 -4.02 -4.95 8.35
CA SER A 368 -4.44 -4.96 6.94
C SER A 368 -3.53 -5.76 6.00
N THR A 369 -2.42 -6.33 6.49
CA THR A 369 -1.55 -7.21 5.68
C THR A 369 -1.77 -8.67 6.09
N PRO A 370 -2.16 -9.58 5.19
CA PRO A 370 -2.16 -11.00 5.51
C PRO A 370 -0.71 -11.48 5.69
N PRO A 371 -0.43 -12.43 6.59
CA PRO A 371 0.92 -12.92 6.81
C PRO A 371 1.43 -13.61 5.52
N PRO A 372 2.73 -13.53 5.21
CA PRO A 372 3.28 -14.32 4.11
C PRO A 372 3.15 -15.82 4.43
N ALA A 373 2.77 -16.62 3.43
CA ALA A 373 2.74 -18.07 3.52
C ALA A 373 4.16 -18.65 3.70
N PRO A 374 4.32 -19.76 4.44
CA PRO A 374 5.61 -20.41 4.62
C PRO A 374 6.08 -21.03 3.29
N THR A 375 7.34 -20.78 2.91
CA THR A 375 8.00 -21.45 1.78
C THR A 375 8.66 -22.75 2.29
N PRO A 376 8.57 -23.89 1.59
CA PRO A 376 9.20 -25.13 2.04
C PRO A 376 10.73 -25.06 1.83
N PRO A 377 11.55 -25.61 2.76
CA PRO A 377 12.99 -25.65 2.59
C PRO A 377 13.42 -26.80 1.65
N PRO A 378 14.55 -26.66 0.91
CA PRO A 378 15.17 -27.76 0.16
C PRO A 378 15.81 -28.80 1.11
N PRO A 379 16.08 -30.05 0.65
CA PRO A 379 16.31 -31.19 1.53
C PRO A 379 17.64 -31.13 2.31
N THR A 380 17.61 -31.74 3.50
CA THR A 380 18.60 -31.69 4.60
C THR A 380 19.83 -32.60 4.38
N PRO A 381 21.03 -32.19 4.85
CA PRO A 381 21.91 -33.05 5.67
C PRO A 381 22.22 -32.43 7.06
N PRO A 382 22.73 -33.22 8.04
CA PRO A 382 22.16 -33.29 9.38
C PRO A 382 22.59 -32.19 10.37
N ALA A 383 21.74 -32.05 11.38
CA ALA A 383 21.76 -31.11 12.49
C ALA A 383 23.14 -30.80 13.09
N GLN A 384 23.51 -29.51 13.09
CA GLN A 384 24.34 -28.90 14.13
C GLN A 384 23.87 -27.46 14.41
N SER A 385 23.45 -27.24 15.65
CA SER A 385 22.95 -25.99 16.21
C SER A 385 24.11 -25.06 16.62
N THR A 386 23.99 -23.73 16.42
CA THR A 386 24.43 -22.56 17.25
C THR A 386 25.07 -21.40 16.46
N PRO A 387 25.12 -20.14 16.98
CA PRO A 387 24.22 -19.48 17.94
C PRO A 387 23.77 -18.03 17.57
N THR A 388 22.59 -17.67 18.11
CA THR A 388 22.01 -16.33 18.28
C THR A 388 22.85 -15.46 19.23
N HIS A 389 22.88 -14.14 19.02
CA HIS A 389 23.59 -13.16 19.87
C HIS A 389 23.24 -13.32 21.37
N ILE A 390 24.20 -13.80 22.16
CA ILE A 390 24.05 -14.12 23.59
C ILE A 390 24.27 -12.84 24.41
N ARG A 391 23.19 -12.23 24.93
CA ARG A 391 23.29 -11.13 25.90
C ARG A 391 23.64 -11.63 27.30
N VAL A 392 24.43 -10.85 28.04
CA VAL A 392 24.79 -11.13 29.44
C VAL A 392 23.57 -10.90 30.34
N LEU A 393 23.20 -11.88 31.17
CA LEU A 393 22.07 -11.76 32.10
C LEU A 393 22.57 -11.50 33.52
N ARG A 394 21.93 -10.57 34.23
CA ARG A 394 22.24 -10.20 35.61
C ARG A 394 21.04 -9.53 36.25
N LEU A 395 21.06 -9.37 37.57
CA LEU A 395 20.08 -8.53 38.25
C LEU A 395 20.22 -7.09 37.75
N ALA A 396 19.15 -6.58 37.14
CA ALA A 396 19.07 -5.23 36.60
C ALA A 396 17.69 -4.65 36.91
N THR A 397 17.55 -3.33 36.89
CA THR A 397 16.26 -2.66 37.08
C THR A 397 15.91 -1.90 35.79
N PRO A 398 14.81 -2.24 35.10
CA PRO A 398 13.87 -3.31 35.41
C PRO A 398 14.48 -4.71 35.19
N PHE A 399 13.96 -5.72 35.91
CA PHE A 399 14.42 -7.11 35.80
C PHE A 399 14.39 -7.58 34.35
N THR A 400 15.49 -8.19 33.89
CA THR A 400 15.62 -8.74 32.55
C THR A 400 14.62 -9.86 32.35
N ARG A 401 13.93 -9.93 31.21
CA ARG A 401 12.95 -10.99 30.91
C ARG A 401 13.19 -11.57 29.53
N GLY A 402 12.86 -12.85 29.35
CA GLY A 402 12.94 -13.52 28.04
C GLY A 402 13.10 -15.04 28.11
N ASP A 403 13.03 -15.69 26.94
CA ASP A 403 13.25 -17.13 26.78
C ASP A 403 14.67 -17.54 27.22
N ASP A 404 15.65 -16.67 26.98
CA ASP A 404 17.04 -16.85 27.41
C ASP A 404 17.19 -16.88 28.93
N VAL A 405 16.40 -16.07 29.65
CA VAL A 405 16.31 -16.11 31.12
C VAL A 405 15.65 -17.41 31.57
N ARG A 406 14.59 -17.85 30.89
CA ARG A 406 13.88 -19.09 31.24
C ARG A 406 14.76 -20.32 31.01
N ILE A 407 15.51 -20.37 29.92
CA ILE A 407 16.46 -21.45 29.61
C ILE A 407 17.52 -21.55 30.72
N VAL A 408 18.06 -20.42 31.16
CA VAL A 408 19.01 -20.35 32.27
C VAL A 408 18.35 -20.80 33.58
N GLN A 409 17.15 -20.32 33.91
CA GLN A 409 16.42 -20.75 35.11
C GLN A 409 16.13 -22.27 35.09
N GLN A 410 15.75 -22.84 33.94
CA GLN A 410 15.53 -24.28 33.78
C GLN A 410 16.82 -25.08 33.94
N ALA A 411 17.96 -24.57 33.44
CA ALA A 411 19.25 -25.22 33.61
C ALA A 411 19.73 -25.17 35.07
N ILE A 412 19.51 -24.04 35.75
CA ILE A 412 19.79 -23.90 37.19
C ILE A 412 18.89 -24.84 38.00
N ALA A 413 17.60 -24.92 37.69
CA ALA A 413 16.66 -25.86 38.34
C ALA A 413 17.11 -27.32 38.17
N ARG A 414 17.54 -27.71 36.95
CA ARG A 414 18.11 -29.05 36.67
C ARG A 414 19.39 -29.36 37.45
N SER A 415 20.13 -28.33 37.88
CA SER A 415 21.32 -28.49 38.75
C SER A 415 20.99 -28.69 40.24
N GLY A 416 19.70 -28.81 40.58
CA GLY A 416 19.24 -29.00 41.96
C GLY A 416 19.24 -27.72 42.79
N ILE A 417 19.07 -26.55 42.16
CA ILE A 417 18.89 -25.27 42.84
C ILE A 417 17.46 -24.79 42.60
N PRO A 418 16.66 -24.54 43.64
CA PRO A 418 15.27 -24.15 43.47
C PRO A 418 15.18 -22.74 42.88
N VAL A 419 14.61 -22.64 41.68
CA VAL A 419 14.29 -21.37 41.01
C VAL A 419 13.08 -21.58 40.11
N VAL A 420 12.17 -20.61 40.10
CA VAL A 420 11.00 -20.64 39.22
C VAL A 420 11.45 -20.20 37.83
N ALA A 421 11.19 -21.03 36.81
CA ALA A 421 11.47 -20.71 35.42
C ALA A 421 10.36 -19.84 34.81
N ASP A 422 10.16 -18.66 35.39
CA ASP A 422 9.15 -17.67 34.98
C ASP A 422 9.65 -16.75 33.84
N GLY A 423 10.90 -16.89 33.42
CA GLY A 423 11.54 -16.06 32.41
C GLY A 423 11.91 -14.66 32.91
N VAL A 424 12.03 -14.45 34.23
CA VAL A 424 12.35 -13.15 34.86
C VAL A 424 13.63 -13.22 35.71
N PHE A 425 14.62 -12.41 35.37
CA PHE A 425 15.87 -12.28 36.09
C PHE A 425 15.71 -11.28 37.25
N GLY A 426 14.92 -11.69 38.24
CA GLY A 426 14.73 -10.96 39.49
C GLY A 426 15.69 -11.40 40.61
N PRO A 427 15.52 -10.87 41.83
CA PRO A 427 16.41 -11.16 42.95
C PRO A 427 16.47 -12.66 43.31
N ALA A 428 15.38 -13.40 43.08
CA ALA A 428 15.37 -14.85 43.25
C ALA A 428 16.27 -15.57 42.24
N THR A 429 16.22 -15.16 40.97
CA THR A 429 17.07 -15.70 39.89
C THR A 429 18.55 -15.32 40.10
N ASP A 430 18.84 -14.10 40.56
CA ASP A 430 20.20 -13.67 40.92
C ASP A 430 20.79 -14.53 42.06
N ARG A 431 20.02 -14.75 43.14
CA ARG A 431 20.43 -15.65 44.22
C ARG A 431 20.71 -17.07 43.72
N ALA A 432 19.87 -17.59 42.83
CA ALA A 432 20.04 -18.92 42.26
C ALA A 432 21.28 -19.03 41.36
N VAL A 433 21.59 -18.00 40.57
CA VAL A 433 22.82 -17.92 39.76
C VAL A 433 24.06 -17.89 40.65
N ARG A 434 24.06 -17.07 41.71
CA ARG A 434 25.18 -17.01 42.66
C ARG A 434 25.40 -18.35 43.36
N GLN A 435 24.32 -19.02 43.78
CA GLN A 435 24.40 -20.35 44.38
C GLN A 435 24.95 -21.39 43.40
N PHE A 436 24.58 -21.31 42.13
CA PHE A 436 25.12 -22.18 41.08
C PHE A 436 26.62 -21.95 40.86
N GLN A 437 27.04 -20.69 40.73
CA GLN A 437 28.44 -20.31 40.56
C GLN A 437 29.28 -20.83 41.73
N ALA A 438 28.81 -20.66 42.97
CA ALA A 438 29.50 -21.17 44.15
C ALA A 438 29.64 -22.71 44.14
N ARG A 439 28.59 -23.45 43.76
CA ARG A 439 28.63 -24.93 43.66
C ARG A 439 29.57 -25.43 42.56
N ARG A 440 29.86 -24.62 41.55
CA ARG A 440 30.71 -24.98 40.40
C ARG A 440 32.12 -24.39 40.47
N GLY A 441 32.48 -23.71 41.58
CA GLY A 441 33.79 -23.07 41.73
C GLY A 441 34.02 -21.91 40.76
N LEU A 442 32.95 -21.26 40.30
CA LEU A 442 33.02 -20.06 39.43
C LEU A 442 33.00 -18.78 40.28
N THR A 443 33.41 -17.66 39.68
CA THR A 443 33.25 -16.33 40.28
C THR A 443 31.78 -16.09 40.63
N VAL A 444 31.48 -15.78 41.90
CA VAL A 444 30.11 -15.63 42.44
C VAL A 444 29.61 -14.20 42.27
N ASP A 445 29.48 -13.75 41.02
CA ASP A 445 29.11 -12.37 40.67
C ASP A 445 27.64 -12.18 40.30
N GLY A 446 26.86 -13.26 40.18
CA GLY A 446 25.44 -13.22 39.79
C GLY A 446 25.23 -12.99 38.29
N ILE A 447 26.31 -13.03 37.50
CA ILE A 447 26.30 -12.74 36.07
C ILE A 447 26.33 -14.05 35.25
N VAL A 448 25.38 -14.18 34.34
CA VAL A 448 25.32 -15.29 33.38
C VAL A 448 26.06 -14.89 32.11
N GLY A 449 27.38 -14.83 32.23
CA GLY A 449 28.33 -14.66 31.13
C GLY A 449 28.71 -15.99 30.47
N SER A 450 29.70 -15.96 29.57
CA SER A 450 30.14 -17.14 28.79
C SER A 450 30.55 -18.33 29.66
N GLN A 451 31.27 -18.10 30.76
CA GLN A 451 31.70 -19.16 31.68
C GLN A 451 30.53 -19.80 32.42
N THR A 452 29.63 -18.99 32.99
CA THR A 452 28.42 -19.46 33.68
C THR A 452 27.52 -20.25 32.73
N ARG A 453 27.35 -19.78 31.47
CA ARG A 453 26.57 -20.47 30.43
C ARG A 453 27.15 -21.83 30.05
N ARG A 454 28.46 -21.89 29.83
CA ARG A 454 29.18 -23.14 29.56
C ARG A 454 29.00 -24.15 30.70
N ALA A 455 29.07 -23.71 31.95
CA ALA A 455 28.86 -24.57 33.11
C ALA A 455 27.40 -25.05 33.25
N LEU A 456 26.44 -24.24 32.79
CA LEU A 456 25.00 -24.58 32.73
C LEU A 456 24.63 -25.44 31.51
N GLY A 457 25.50 -25.54 30.50
CA GLY A 457 25.22 -26.26 29.25
C GLY A 457 24.18 -25.58 28.36
N VAL A 458 24.15 -24.23 28.35
CA VAL A 458 23.16 -23.40 27.61
C VAL A 458 23.80 -22.30 26.79
#